data_AF-A0AAE7B844-F1
#
_entry.id   AF-A0AAE7B844-F1
#
_cell.length_a   1.000
_cell.length_b   1.000
_cell.length_c   1.000
_cell.angle_alpha   90.00
_cell.angle_beta   90.00
_cell.angle_gamma   90.00
#
_symmetry.space_group_name_H-M   'P 1'
#
loop_
_entity.id
_entity.type
_entity.pdbx_description
1 polymer ?
#
loop_
_entity_poly.entity_id
_entity_poly.type
_entity_poly.pdbx_seq_one_letter_code
_entity_poly.pdbx_strand_id
1 'polypeptide(L)'
;MSKDRIRDFIDIQFENLEDPIYKIEEDENHVYAIFTEVLSKNVSKEITFKILNDILYLHSVTYGWKPVEKGNANKYFWIELLKTEA
;
A
#
# COMPACT_ATOMS: atom_id res chain seq x y z
N MET A 1 13.87 4.96 -6.35
CA MET A 1 12.89 5.03 -7.45
C MET A 1 11.63 4.21 -7.16
N SER A 2 11.68 2.89 -6.91
CA SER A 2 10.46 2.11 -6.56
C SER A 2 9.91 2.43 -5.16
N LYS A 3 10.80 2.49 -4.16
CA LYS A 3 10.45 2.79 -2.76
C LYS A 3 9.87 4.20 -2.59
N ASP A 4 10.47 5.19 -3.24
CA ASP A 4 10.06 6.59 -3.10
C ASP A 4 8.63 6.79 -3.62
N ARG A 5 8.29 6.21 -4.78
CA ARG A 5 6.94 6.29 -5.33
C ARG A 5 5.88 5.61 -4.45
N ILE A 6 6.23 4.51 -3.79
CA ILE A 6 5.33 3.84 -2.84
C ILE A 6 5.14 4.69 -1.58
N ARG A 7 6.21 5.34 -1.09
CA ARG A 7 6.09 6.33 0.01
C ARG A 7 5.19 7.47 -0.40
N ASP A 8 5.46 8.11 -1.54
CA ASP A 8 4.64 9.21 -2.06
C ASP A 8 3.17 8.80 -2.18
N PHE A 9 2.90 7.59 -2.70
CA PHE A 9 1.54 7.05 -2.78
C PHE A 9 0.89 6.91 -1.40
N ILE A 10 1.60 6.33 -0.41
CA ILE A 10 1.10 6.15 0.95
C ILE A 10 0.88 7.51 1.61
N ASP A 11 1.84 8.43 1.51
CA ASP A 11 1.78 9.78 2.10
C ASP A 11 0.57 10.55 1.57
N ILE A 12 0.29 10.47 0.26
CA ILE A 12 -0.92 11.04 -0.35
C ILE A 12 -2.20 10.40 0.21
N GLN A 13 -2.20 9.07 0.44
CA GLN A 13 -3.40 8.44 1.01
C GLN A 13 -3.67 8.98 2.43
N PHE A 14 -2.63 9.18 3.23
CA PHE A 14 -2.75 9.67 4.61
C PHE A 14 -2.73 11.19 4.73
N GLU A 15 -2.82 11.94 3.63
CA GLU A 15 -2.86 13.40 3.67
C GLU A 15 -4.06 13.88 4.51
N ASN A 16 -3.79 14.62 5.59
CA ASN A 16 -4.77 15.07 6.61
C ASN A 16 -5.34 13.97 7.52
N LEU A 17 -4.70 12.80 7.55
CA LEU A 17 -4.93 11.75 8.53
C LEU A 17 -3.72 11.63 9.46
N GLU A 18 -3.83 10.76 10.46
CA GLU A 18 -2.70 10.43 11.31
C GLU A 18 -1.66 9.59 10.54
N ASP A 19 -0.39 9.91 10.76
CA ASP A 19 0.72 9.22 10.09
C ASP A 19 0.75 7.74 10.48
N PRO A 20 0.77 6.82 9.50
CA PRO A 20 0.94 5.40 9.78
C PRO A 20 2.40 5.08 10.14
N ILE A 21 2.60 4.07 10.98
CA ILE A 21 3.93 3.48 11.18
C ILE A 21 4.07 2.27 10.27
N TYR A 22 5.02 2.35 9.35
CA TYR A 22 5.33 1.27 8.42
C TYR A 22 6.81 1.24 8.06
N LYS A 23 7.26 0.09 7.56
CA LYS A 23 8.56 -0.06 6.91
C LYS A 23 8.37 -0.53 5.47
N ILE A 24 9.35 -0.21 4.62
CA ILE A 24 9.40 -0.70 3.25
C ILE A 24 10.53 -1.71 3.11
N GLU A 25 10.19 -2.89 2.62
CA GLU A 25 11.12 -3.93 2.21
C GLU A 25 11.00 -4.19 0.71
N GLU A 26 12.03 -4.73 0.07
CA GLU A 26 12.02 -5.03 -1.36
C GLU A 26 12.75 -6.34 -1.64
N ASP A 27 12.29 -7.06 -2.66
CA ASP A 27 12.99 -8.17 -3.28
C ASP A 27 13.20 -7.89 -4.79
N GLU A 28 13.65 -8.89 -5.54
CA GLU A 28 13.94 -8.75 -6.98
C GLU A 28 12.73 -8.30 -7.83
N ASN A 29 11.50 -8.59 -7.38
CA ASN A 29 10.29 -8.42 -8.18
C ASN A 29 9.24 -7.51 -7.51
N HIS A 30 9.28 -7.37 -6.19
CA HIS A 30 8.22 -6.74 -5.41
C HIS A 30 8.76 -5.82 -4.32
N VAL A 31 7.90 -4.88 -3.93
CA VAL A 31 8.11 -3.99 -2.79
C VAL A 31 6.98 -4.21 -1.80
N TYR A 32 7.31 -4.29 -0.52
CA TYR A 32 6.38 -4.60 0.56
C TYR A 32 6.29 -3.40 1.49
N ALA A 33 5.08 -2.92 1.76
CA ALA A 33 4.81 -1.98 2.84
C ALA A 33 4.25 -2.77 4.03
N ILE A 34 5.01 -2.80 5.12
CA ILE A 34 4.68 -3.54 6.34
C ILE A 34 4.26 -2.53 7.40
N PHE A 35 2.96 -2.44 7.64
CA PHE A 35 2.34 -1.53 8.59
C PHE A 35 2.26 -2.19 9.98
N THR A 36 2.75 -1.46 10.97
CA THR A 36 2.64 -1.81 12.39
C THR A 36 1.64 -0.92 13.13
N GLU A 37 1.37 0.28 12.63
CA GLU A 37 0.35 1.17 13.16
C GLU A 37 -0.39 1.91 12.04
N VAL A 38 -1.73 1.97 12.14
CA VAL A 38 -2.61 2.70 11.22
C VAL A 38 -3.72 3.34 12.04
N LEU A 39 -3.89 4.67 11.95
CA LEU A 39 -4.94 5.42 12.65
C LEU A 39 -4.99 5.09 14.16
N SER A 40 -3.86 5.26 14.85
CA SER A 40 -3.67 4.96 16.29
C SER A 40 -3.92 3.50 16.70
N LYS A 41 -3.98 2.56 15.74
CA LYS A 41 -4.21 1.15 16.03
C LYS A 41 -3.00 0.33 15.62
N ASN A 42 -2.52 -0.49 16.56
CA ASN A 42 -1.56 -1.54 16.25
C ASN A 42 -2.18 -2.53 15.26
N VAL A 43 -1.49 -2.74 14.15
CA VAL A 43 -1.88 -3.68 13.09
C VAL A 43 -0.69 -4.56 12.71
N SER A 44 -0.97 -5.68 12.05
CA SER A 44 0.05 -6.49 11.39
C SER A 44 -0.39 -6.67 9.94
N LYS A 45 -0.05 -5.71 9.08
CA LYS A 45 -0.51 -5.66 7.70
C LYS A 45 0.66 -5.52 6.74
N GLU A 46 0.69 -6.39 5.74
CA GLU A 46 1.63 -6.33 4.63
C GLU A 46 0.85 -6.07 3.35
N ILE A 47 1.30 -5.08 2.57
CA ILE A 47 0.76 -4.79 1.24
C ILE A 47 1.89 -4.90 0.23
N THR A 48 1.70 -5.77 -0.75
CA THR A 48 2.65 -5.99 -1.83
C THR A 48 2.38 -5.06 -3.00
N PHE A 49 3.45 -4.49 -3.54
CA PHE A 49 3.44 -3.62 -4.71
C PHE A 49 4.41 -4.13 -5.77
N LYS A 50 4.15 -3.74 -7.02
CA LYS A 50 5.11 -3.85 -8.11
C LYS A 50 4.92 -2.71 -9.09
N ILE A 51 5.98 -2.38 -9.83
CA ILE A 51 5.90 -1.44 -10.94
C ILE A 51 6.01 -2.23 -12.24
N LEU A 52 5.01 -2.09 -13.11
CA LEU A 52 4.99 -2.73 -14.42
C LEU A 52 4.59 -1.70 -15.47
N ASN A 53 5.43 -1.51 -16.50
CA ASN A 53 5.24 -0.49 -17.53
C ASN A 53 4.94 0.90 -16.96
N ASP A 54 5.72 1.31 -15.94
CA ASP A 54 5.59 2.59 -15.23
C ASP A 54 4.24 2.81 -14.49
N ILE A 55 3.50 1.72 -14.25
CA ILE A 55 2.27 1.75 -13.47
C ILE A 55 2.55 1.07 -12.13
N LEU A 56 2.22 1.77 -11.03
CA LEU A 56 2.25 1.18 -9.70
C LEU A 56 1.02 0.27 -9.53
N TYR A 57 1.28 -1.00 -9.24
CA TYR A 57 0.25 -1.98 -8.91
C TYR A 57 0.34 -2.36 -7.44
N LEU A 58 -0.81 -2.47 -6.79
CA LEU A 58 -0.97 -3.12 -5.49
C LEU A 58 -1.53 -4.53 -5.71
N HIS A 59 -1.14 -5.50 -4.89
CA HIS A 59 -1.79 -6.80 -4.84
C HIS A 59 -2.90 -6.80 -3.78
N SER A 60 -4.16 -6.94 -4.22
CA SER A 60 -5.27 -7.24 -3.33
C SER A 60 -5.46 -8.74 -3.24
N VAL A 61 -5.64 -9.27 -2.03
CA VAL A 61 -5.92 -10.70 -1.84
C VAL A 61 -7.20 -11.12 -2.57
N THR A 62 -8.23 -10.26 -2.55
CA THR A 62 -9.53 -10.56 -3.16
C THR A 62 -9.57 -10.26 -4.66
N TYR A 63 -8.88 -9.19 -5.10
CA TYR A 63 -9.07 -8.67 -6.45
C TYR A 63 -7.83 -8.79 -7.35
N GLY A 64 -6.74 -9.35 -6.84
CA GLY A 64 -5.46 -9.48 -7.53
C GLY A 64 -4.76 -8.13 -7.74
N TRP A 65 -3.93 -8.04 -8.78
CA TRP A 65 -3.19 -6.82 -9.11
C TRP A 65 -4.09 -5.69 -9.57
N LYS A 66 -4.00 -4.53 -8.91
CA LYS A 66 -4.76 -3.32 -9.25
C LYS A 66 -3.83 -2.14 -9.50
N PRO A 67 -4.01 -1.41 -10.61
CA PRO A 67 -3.23 -0.22 -10.90
C PRO A 67 -3.68 0.89 -9.96
N VAL A 68 -2.88 1.20 -8.95
CA VAL A 68 -3.10 2.34 -8.07
C VAL A 68 -2.58 3.62 -8.73
N GLU A 69 -2.81 4.78 -8.12
CA GLU A 69 -2.53 6.11 -8.70
C GLU A 69 -3.39 6.48 -9.94
N LYS A 70 -4.28 5.60 -10.40
CA LYS A 70 -5.16 5.85 -11.55
C LYS A 70 -6.64 5.78 -11.16
N GLY A 71 -7.34 6.92 -11.27
CA GLY A 71 -8.78 7.01 -11.03
C GLY A 71 -9.20 6.49 -9.65
N ASN A 72 -10.35 5.83 -9.57
CA ASN A 72 -10.93 5.35 -8.30
C ASN A 72 -10.31 4.04 -7.78
N ALA A 73 -9.14 3.62 -8.27
CA ALA A 73 -8.53 2.34 -7.91
C ALA A 73 -7.73 2.39 -6.59
N ASN A 74 -7.38 3.58 -6.08
CA ASN A 74 -6.74 3.72 -4.77
C ASN A 74 -7.61 3.17 -3.62
N LYS A 75 -8.94 3.07 -3.78
CA LYS A 75 -9.83 2.44 -2.81
C LYS A 75 -9.41 1.01 -2.46
N TYR A 76 -8.75 0.28 -3.38
CA TYR A 76 -8.28 -1.07 -3.10
C TYR A 76 -7.18 -1.10 -2.04
N PHE A 77 -6.36 -0.05 -1.96
CA PHE A 77 -5.37 0.09 -0.89
C PHE A 77 -6.07 0.13 0.48
N TRP A 78 -7.06 1.01 0.63
CA TRP A 78 -7.84 1.13 1.86
C TRP A 78 -8.61 -0.14 2.20
N ILE A 79 -9.17 -0.83 1.20
CA ILE A 79 -9.84 -2.13 1.42
C ILE A 79 -8.85 -3.13 2.00
N GLU A 80 -7.66 -3.29 1.44
CA GLU A 80 -6.67 -4.25 1.97
C GLU A 80 -6.12 -3.84 3.33
N LEU A 81 -5.86 -2.55 3.52
CA LEU A 81 -5.31 -2.02 4.76
C LEU A 81 -6.27 -2.17 5.93
N LEU A 82 -7.55 -1.83 5.72
CA LEU A 82 -8.57 -1.79 6.78
C LEU A 82 -9.35 -3.10 6.91
N LYS A 83 -9.25 -4.04 5.96
CA LYS A 83 -9.91 -5.33 6.09
C LYS A 83 -9.44 -6.03 7.35
N THR A 84 -10.38 -6.26 8.26
CA THR A 84 -10.15 -6.91 9.56
C THR A 84 -10.32 -8.43 9.53
N GLU A 85 -10.54 -9.04 8.36
CA GLU A 85 -10.69 -10.50 8.22
C GLU A 85 -9.41 -11.12 7.60
N ALA A 86 -8.85 -12.21 8.15
CA ALA A 86 -9.07 -12.87 9.45
C ALA A 86 -7.74 -13.46 9.93
#